data_AF-A0A1M6HUW5-F1
#
_entry.id   AF-A0A1M6HUW5-F1
#
_cell.length_a   1.000
_cell.length_b   1.000
_cell.length_c   1.000
_cell.angle_alpha   90.00
_cell.angle_beta   90.00
_cell.angle_gamma   90.00
#
_symmetry.space_group_name_H-M   'P 1'
#
loop_
_entity.id
_entity.type
_entity.pdbx_description
1 polymer ?
#
loop_
_entity_poly.entity_id
_entity_poly.type
_entity_poly.pdbx_seq_one_letter_code
_entity_poly.pdbx_strand_id
1 'polypeptide(L)' 'MNSSALIIMLLAQGTMISLAGYFFYRVLTTPPKQEPDSYYENDDIENRQKE' A
#
# COMPACT_ATOMS: atom_id res chain seq x y z
N MET A 1 13.68 1.38 -36.66
CA MET A 1 12.90 1.75 -35.45
C MET A 1 13.78 2.63 -34.60
N ASN A 2 13.28 3.79 -34.13
CA ASN A 2 14.11 4.77 -33.43
C ASN A 2 14.44 4.24 -32.03
N SER A 3 15.72 3.94 -31.77
CA SER A 3 16.18 3.42 -30.47
C SER A 3 15.77 4.32 -29.30
N SER A 4 15.71 5.63 -29.52
CA SER A 4 15.24 6.60 -28.52
C SER A 4 13.79 6.36 -28.07
N ALA A 5 12.91 5.96 -29.00
CA ALA A 5 11.51 5.67 -28.66
C ALA A 5 11.39 4.41 -27.79
N LEU A 6 12.20 3.38 -28.08
CA LEU A 6 12.26 2.16 -27.27
C LEU A 6 12.78 2.44 -25.85
N ILE A 7 13.82 3.27 -25.73
CA ILE A 7 14.40 3.63 -24.42
C ILE A 7 13.36 4.36 -23.56
N ILE A 8 12.65 5.35 -24.13
CA ILE A 8 11.62 6.11 -23.42
C ILE A 8 10.47 5.20 -22.99
N MET A 9 10.03 4.29 -23.86
CA MET A 9 8.98 3.32 -23.55
C MET A 9 9.36 2.41 -22.37
N LEU A 10 10.58 1.87 -22.39
CA LEU A 10 11.08 1.00 -21.32
C LEU A 10 11.27 1.76 -19.99
N LEU A 11 11.73 3.01 -20.05
CA LEU A 11 11.82 3.85 -18.87
C LEU A 11 10.44 4.13 -18.29
N ALA A 12 9.48 4.53 -19.10
CA ALA A 12 8.11 4.81 -18.65
C ALA A 12 7.48 3.57 -17.97
N GLN A 13 7.55 2.40 -18.62
CA GLN A 13 7.02 1.17 -18.03
C GLN A 13 7.78 0.78 -16.76
N GLY A 14 9.11 0.86 -16.79
CA GLY A 14 9.97 0.44 -15.68
C GLY A 14 9.71 1.30 -14.45
N THR A 15 9.60 2.61 -14.63
CA THR A 15 9.32 3.54 -13.53
C THR A 15 7.97 3.23 -12.88
N MET A 16 6.94 2.97 -13.69
CA MET A 16 5.60 2.70 -13.17
C MET A 16 5.52 1.35 -12.44
N ILE A 17 6.16 0.31 -12.98
CA ILE A 17 6.27 -1.00 -12.32
C ILE A 17 7.04 -0.86 -11.00
N SER A 18 8.15 -0.12 -10.97
CA SER A 18 8.92 0.10 -9.75
C SER A 18 8.13 0.85 -8.68
N LEU A 19 7.39 1.90 -9.05
CA LEU A 19 6.54 2.64 -8.10
C LEU A 19 5.42 1.76 -7.55
N ALA A 20 4.71 1.03 -8.41
CA ALA A 20 3.65 0.12 -7.98
C ALA A 20 4.21 -0.98 -7.06
N GLY A 21 5.34 -1.59 -7.44
CA GLY A 21 6.03 -2.60 -6.62
C GLY A 21 6.46 -2.06 -5.26
N TYR A 22 6.98 -0.83 -5.20
CA TYR A 22 7.35 -0.17 -3.94
C TYR A 22 6.14 0.00 -3.00
N PHE A 23 5.01 0.48 -3.51
CA PHE A 23 3.81 0.64 -2.69
C PHE A 23 3.21 -0.69 -2.25
N PHE A 24 3.18 -1.70 -3.12
CA PHE A 24 2.73 -3.03 -2.71
C PHE A 24 3.62 -3.63 -1.62
N TYR A 25 4.94 -3.55 -1.80
CA TYR A 25 5.90 -3.96 -0.78
C TYR A 25 5.64 -3.23 0.54
N ARG A 26 5.50 -1.90 0.49
CA ARG A 26 5.21 -1.08 1.67
C ARG A 26 3.88 -1.49 2.32
N VAL A 27 2.81 -1.72 1.56
CA VAL A 27 1.52 -2.14 2.13
C VAL A 27 1.61 -3.50 2.81
N LEU A 28 2.29 -4.46 2.20
CA LEU A 28 2.43 -5.81 2.75
C LEU A 28 3.37 -5.89 3.96
N THR A 29 4.31 -4.95 4.09
CA THR A 29 5.32 -4.95 5.15
C THR A 29 5.09 -3.92 6.25
N THR A 30 4.20 -2.94 6.03
CA THR A 30 3.88 -1.97 7.06
C THR A 30 3.13 -2.70 8.17
N PRO A 31 3.65 -2.72 9.42
CA PRO A 31 2.94 -3.33 10.52
C PRO A 31 1.60 -2.61 10.73
N PRO A 32 0.55 -3.32 11.18
CA PRO A 32 -0.73 -2.69 11.47
C PRO A 32 -0.49 -1.51 12.41
N LYS A 33 -0.93 -0.33 12.00
CA LYS A 33 -0.81 0.88 12.80
C LYS A 33 -1.52 0.61 14.13
N GLN A 34 -0.79 0.76 15.23
CA GLN A 34 -1.38 0.68 16.56
C GLN A 34 -2.56 1.67 16.60
N GLU A 35 -3.72 1.19 17.02
CA GLU A 35 -4.94 1.98 16.95
C GLU A 35 -4.73 3.33 17.65
N PRO A 36 -5.20 4.44 17.07
CA PRO A 36 -5.20 5.71 17.77
C PRO A 36 -5.96 5.53 19.09
N ASP A 37 -5.44 6.13 20.15
CA ASP A 37 -6.00 6.05 21.50
C ASP A 37 -7.50 6.46 21.57
N SER A 38 -7.98 7.21 20.58
CA SER A 38 -9.39 7.58 20.38
C SER A 38 -10.35 6.42 20.08
N TYR A 39 -9.85 5.21 19.79
CA TYR A 39 -10.69 4.03 19.50
C TYR A 39 -10.82 3.05 20.68
N TYR A 40 -10.04 3.23 21.77
CA TYR A 40 -10.09 2.35 22.95
C TYR A 40 -11.49 2.25 23.58
N GLU A 41 -12.28 3.31 23.55
CA GLU A 41 -13.63 3.33 24.15
C GLU A 41 -14.66 2.50 23.36
N ASN A 42 -14.36 2.09 22.11
CA ASN A 42 -15.26 1.29 21.28
C ASN A 42 -15.00 -0.23 21.35
N ASP A 43 -13.89 -0.66 21.97
CA ASP A 43 -13.53 -2.09 22.12
C ASP A 43 -14.62 -2.89 22.88
N ASP A 44 -15.34 -2.20 23.77
CA ASP A 44 -16.40 -2.75 24.62
C ASP A 44 -17.73 -2.97 23.85
N ILE A 45 -17.91 -2.31 22.70
CA ILE A 45 -19.16 -2.32 21.93
C ILE A 45 -19.17 -3.51 20.96
N GLU A 46 -18.03 -3.86 20.37
CA GLU A 46 -17.90 -4.99 19.43
C GLU A 46 -18.15 -6.35 20.12
N ASN A 47 -17.77 -6.48 21.39
CA ASN A 47 -17.96 -7.72 22.16
C ASN A 47 -19.43 -8.00 22.57
N ARG A 48 -20.31 -7.00 22.54
CA ARG A 48 -21.74 -7.15 22.89
C ARG A 48 -22.63 -7.62 21.74
N GLN A 49 -22.14 -7.63 20.50
CA GLN A 49 -22.89 -8.15 19.35
C GLN A 49 -22.61 -9.63 19.06
N LYS A 50 -21.68 -10.24 19.81
CA LYS A 50 -21.29 -11.65 19.67
C LYS A 50 -21.93 -12.58 20.71
N GLU A 51 -22.74 -12.04 21.63
CA GLU A 51 -23.62 -12.79 22.55
C GLU A 51 -25.09 -12.68 22.11
#